data_AF-A0A942Z9D9-F1
#
_entry.id   AF-A0A942Z9D9-F1
#
_cell.length_a   1.000
_cell.length_b   1.000
_cell.length_c   1.000
_cell.angle_alpha   90.00
_cell.angle_beta   90.00
_cell.angle_gamma   90.00
#
_symmetry.space_group_name_H-M   'P 1'
#
loop_
_entity.id
_entity.type
_entity.pdbx_description
1 polymer ?
#
loop_
_entity_poly.entity_id
_entity_poly.type
_entity_poly.pdbx_seq_one_letter_code
_entity_poly.pdbx_strand_id
1 'polypeptide(L)'
;MYYIKFSLLFVLAHGLAYTIAGAIALKFSKDIYESKKRHCDFLRDMSNKEESIHVSLCFLPAQILRGLLMSLVLFPLLNALGELSFILKLTFFSSLVFIYTHIASTSPFIDNIEGFVYFKKEYLIKKFFLKFQLEMIIYSILFGILMSLGISFML
;
A
#
# COMPACT_ATOMS: atom_id res chain seq x y z
N MET A 1 18.75 -9.03 17.36
CA MET A 1 19.00 -7.70 16.75
C MET A 1 18.59 -7.64 15.28
N TYR A 2 18.90 -8.67 14.50
CA TYR A 2 18.63 -8.70 13.07
C TYR A 2 17.13 -8.55 12.70
N TYR A 3 16.24 -9.30 13.35
CA TYR A 3 14.77 -9.19 13.16
C TYR A 3 14.19 -7.80 13.48
N ILE A 4 14.72 -7.14 14.51
CA ILE A 4 14.29 -5.79 14.92
C ILE A 4 14.68 -4.78 13.86
N LYS A 5 15.93 -4.81 13.40
CA LYS A 5 16.39 -3.94 12.30
C LYS A 5 15.53 -4.16 11.05
N PHE A 6 15.20 -5.42 10.73
CA PHE A 6 14.40 -5.73 9.54
C PHE A 6 13.00 -5.15 9.65
N SER A 7 12.35 -5.34 10.80
CA SER A 7 11.01 -4.81 11.04
C SER A 7 11.00 -3.28 11.03
N LEU A 8 12.01 -2.62 11.61
CA LEU A 8 12.15 -1.17 11.55
C LEU A 8 12.32 -0.67 10.10
N LEU A 9 13.21 -1.29 9.32
CA LEU A 9 13.37 -0.99 7.90
C LEU A 9 12.05 -1.18 7.14
N PHE A 10 11.38 -2.30 7.36
CA PHE A 10 10.13 -2.64 6.69
C PHE A 10 9.02 -1.63 7.01
N VAL A 11 8.83 -1.30 8.28
CA VAL A 11 7.84 -0.30 8.73
C VAL A 11 8.13 1.06 8.13
N LEU A 12 9.40 1.50 8.15
CA LEU A 12 9.79 2.78 7.57
C LEU A 12 9.59 2.80 6.05
N ALA A 13 10.05 1.77 5.34
CA ALA A 13 9.88 1.65 3.91
C ALA A 13 8.40 1.62 3.52
N HIS A 14 7.58 0.85 4.25
CA HIS A 14 6.14 0.76 4.05
C HIS A 14 5.45 2.12 4.28
N GLY A 15 5.70 2.75 5.43
CA GLY A 15 5.10 4.04 5.77
C GLY A 15 5.48 5.14 4.79
N LEU A 16 6.76 5.24 4.42
CA LEU A 16 7.24 6.21 3.43
C LEU A 16 6.65 5.95 2.05
N ALA A 17 6.72 4.71 1.56
CA ALA A 17 6.23 4.37 0.24
C ALA A 17 4.73 4.63 0.11
N TYR A 18 3.94 4.21 1.10
CA TYR A 18 2.49 4.42 1.11
C TYR A 18 2.15 5.91 1.17
N THR A 19 2.81 6.67 2.04
CA THR A 19 2.55 8.12 2.18
C THR A 19 2.88 8.88 0.90
N ILE A 20 4.03 8.59 0.28
CA ILE A 20 4.45 9.23 -0.97
C ILE A 20 3.50 8.87 -2.11
N ALA A 21 3.16 7.58 -2.25
CA ALA A 21 2.23 7.12 -3.28
C ALA A 21 0.85 7.78 -3.12
N GLY A 22 0.30 7.81 -1.91
CA GLY A 22 -0.97 8.47 -1.62
C GLY A 22 -0.91 9.98 -1.89
N ALA A 23 0.16 10.66 -1.48
CA ALA A 23 0.33 12.09 -1.75
C ALA A 23 0.44 12.42 -3.26
N ILE A 24 1.07 11.54 -4.04
CA ILE A 24 1.12 11.66 -5.51
C ILE A 24 -0.27 11.37 -6.09
N ALA A 25 -0.90 10.27 -5.68
CA ALA A 25 -2.21 9.85 -6.17
C ALA A 25 -3.28 10.91 -5.92
N LEU A 26 -3.32 11.51 -4.73
CA LEU A 26 -4.24 12.59 -4.36
C LEU A 26 -4.22 13.77 -5.33
N LYS A 27 -3.08 14.08 -5.97
CA LYS A 27 -3.01 15.13 -6.99
C LYS A 27 -3.86 14.80 -8.23
N PHE A 28 -4.05 13.52 -8.52
CA PHE A 28 -4.79 13.00 -9.68
C PHE A 28 -6.16 12.41 -9.34
N SER A 29 -6.42 12.10 -8.06
CA SER A 29 -7.62 11.40 -7.57
C SER A 29 -8.53 12.24 -6.67
N LYS A 30 -8.43 13.58 -6.70
CA LYS A 30 -9.29 14.46 -5.91
C LYS A 30 -10.79 14.16 -6.05
N ASP A 31 -11.25 13.80 -7.25
CA ASP A 31 -12.65 13.42 -7.50
C ASP A 31 -13.12 12.17 -6.76
N ILE A 32 -12.19 11.31 -6.31
CA ILE A 32 -12.46 10.12 -5.49
C ILE A 32 -12.60 10.49 -4.01
N TYR A 33 -11.81 11.44 -3.51
CA TYR A 33 -11.67 11.73 -2.08
C TYR A 33 -12.28 13.08 -1.63
N GLU A 34 -12.56 13.98 -2.57
CA GLU A 34 -13.08 15.33 -2.34
C GLU A 34 -14.30 15.57 -3.27
N SER A 35 -15.51 15.57 -2.70
CA SER A 35 -16.74 16.24 -3.20
C SER A 35 -18.00 15.59 -2.61
N LYS A 36 -19.15 16.27 -2.70
CA LYS A 36 -20.47 15.68 -2.38
C LYS A 36 -20.92 14.58 -3.37
N LYS A 37 -20.20 14.39 -4.49
CA LYS A 37 -20.50 13.40 -5.54
C LYS A 37 -19.43 12.29 -5.60
N ARG A 38 -18.71 12.05 -4.51
CA ARG A 38 -17.74 10.96 -4.45
C ARG A 38 -18.40 9.63 -4.78
N HIS A 39 -17.68 8.83 -5.56
CA HIS A 39 -18.09 7.46 -5.88
C HIS A 39 -17.86 6.49 -4.73
N CYS A 40 -16.89 6.80 -3.87
CA CYS A 40 -16.59 6.02 -2.65
C CYS A 40 -17.10 6.79 -1.43
N ASP A 41 -18.41 6.97 -1.32
CA ASP A 41 -19.08 7.67 -0.21
C ASP A 41 -18.96 6.95 1.14
N PHE A 42 -18.65 5.65 1.13
CA PHE A 42 -18.28 4.86 2.29
C PHE A 42 -16.89 5.19 2.87
N LEU A 43 -16.06 5.95 2.15
CA LEU A 43 -14.78 6.46 2.66
C LEU A 43 -14.97 7.80 3.38
N ARG A 44 -14.05 8.08 4.30
CA ARG A 44 -14.02 9.37 5.02
C ARG A 44 -13.84 10.55 4.06
N ASP A 45 -14.57 11.62 4.33
CA ASP A 45 -14.56 12.86 3.57
C ASP A 45 -13.35 13.73 3.91
N MET A 46 -12.36 13.79 3.03
CA MET A 46 -11.17 14.62 3.25
C MET A 46 -11.42 16.13 3.16
N SER A 47 -12.57 16.55 2.61
CA SER A 47 -13.02 17.95 2.62
C SER A 47 -13.79 18.32 3.91
N ASN A 48 -14.24 17.32 4.68
CA ASN A 48 -14.79 17.53 6.02
C ASN A 48 -13.64 17.59 7.04
N LYS A 49 -13.59 18.67 7.82
CA LYS A 49 -12.51 18.91 8.78
C LYS A 49 -12.42 17.83 9.87
N GLU A 50 -13.54 17.37 10.42
CA GLU A 50 -13.57 16.38 11.50
C GLU A 50 -13.08 15.02 11.01
N GLU A 51 -13.56 14.59 9.84
CA GLU A 51 -13.17 13.32 9.24
C GLU A 51 -11.71 13.33 8.77
N SER A 52 -11.25 14.43 8.21
CA SER A 52 -9.86 14.62 7.79
C SER A 52 -8.88 14.58 8.99
N ILE A 53 -9.25 15.18 10.13
CA ILE A 53 -8.48 15.07 11.38
C ILE A 53 -8.40 13.62 11.85
N HIS A 54 -9.53 12.90 11.86
CA HIS A 54 -9.55 11.49 12.23
C HIS A 54 -8.61 10.64 11.36
N VAL A 55 -8.70 10.79 10.02
CA VAL A 55 -7.81 10.10 9.09
C VAL A 55 -6.36 10.45 9.39
N SER A 56 -6.03 11.73 9.58
CA SER A 56 -4.66 12.19 9.83
C SER A 56 -4.05 11.60 11.12
N LEU A 57 -4.86 11.48 12.18
CA LEU A 57 -4.44 10.91 13.47
C LEU A 57 -4.30 9.39 13.41
N CYS A 58 -5.22 8.69 12.74
CA CYS A 58 -5.22 7.24 12.69
C CYS A 58 -4.32 6.66 11.59
N PHE A 59 -3.98 7.45 10.56
CA PHE A 59 -3.22 7.00 9.41
C PHE A 59 -1.85 6.44 9.80
N LEU A 60 -1.02 7.24 10.48
CA LEU A 60 0.35 6.84 10.79
C LEU A 60 0.41 5.62 11.75
N PRO A 61 -0.36 5.57 12.86
CA PRO A 61 -0.43 4.38 13.69
C PRO A 61 -0.87 3.12 12.92
N ALA A 62 -1.85 3.27 12.02
CA ALA A 62 -2.33 2.15 11.21
C ALA A 62 -1.25 1.63 10.25
N GLN A 63 -0.51 2.52 9.56
CA GLN A 63 0.59 2.08 8.68
C GLN A 63 1.75 1.46 9.46
N ILE A 64 2.08 1.98 10.65
CA ILE A 64 3.11 1.37 11.51
C ILE A 64 2.71 -0.06 11.89
N LEU A 65 1.48 -0.25 12.38
CA LEU A 65 0.98 -1.57 12.76
C LEU A 65 0.94 -2.52 11.55
N ARG A 66 0.46 -2.04 10.40
CA ARG A 66 0.38 -2.84 9.17
C ARG A 66 1.77 -3.29 8.69
N GLY A 67 2.72 -2.36 8.62
CA GLY A 67 4.10 -2.66 8.24
C GLY A 67 4.75 -3.67 9.20
N LEU A 68 4.50 -3.55 10.50
CA LEU A 68 5.02 -4.47 11.50
C LEU A 68 4.44 -5.88 11.32
N LEU A 69 3.11 -5.99 11.20
CA LEU A 69 2.45 -7.29 11.00
C LEU A 69 2.94 -7.98 9.72
N MET A 70 3.09 -7.21 8.64
CA MET A 70 3.63 -7.72 7.37
C MET A 70 5.09 -8.19 7.51
N SER A 71 5.93 -7.48 8.28
CA SER A 71 7.34 -7.85 8.43
C SER A 71 7.53 -9.14 9.23
N LEU A 72 6.69 -9.39 10.25
CA LEU A 72 6.76 -10.60 11.08
C LEU A 72 6.61 -11.89 10.25
N VAL A 73 5.73 -11.88 9.25
CA VAL A 73 5.47 -13.05 8.38
C VAL A 73 6.72 -13.43 7.57
N LEU A 74 7.62 -12.50 7.31
CA LEU A 74 8.83 -12.73 6.52
C LEU A 74 10.03 -13.20 7.34
N PHE A 75 9.92 -13.29 8.67
CA PHE A 75 11.03 -13.73 9.54
C PHE A 75 11.63 -15.09 9.16
N PRO A 76 10.84 -16.10 8.77
CA PRO A 76 11.39 -17.39 8.34
C PRO A 76 12.20 -17.31 7.03
N LEU A 77 12.01 -16.25 6.23
CA LEU A 77 12.59 -16.11 4.89
C LEU A 77 13.81 -15.19 4.85
N LEU A 78 14.21 -14.58 5.98
CA LEU A 78 15.20 -13.50 5.95
C LEU A 78 16.56 -13.90 5.39
N ASN A 79 17.06 -15.09 5.70
CA ASN A 79 18.34 -15.57 5.17
C ASN A 79 18.28 -15.67 3.64
N ALA A 80 17.23 -16.29 3.10
CA ALA A 80 17.02 -16.40 1.66
C ALA A 80 16.90 -15.02 1.00
N LEU A 81 16.19 -14.08 1.66
CA LEU A 81 16.07 -12.70 1.17
C LEU A 81 17.42 -11.98 1.07
N GLY A 82 18.41 -12.32 1.90
CA GLY A 82 19.77 -11.77 1.80
C GLY A 82 20.50 -12.15 0.53
N GLU A 83 20.38 -13.43 0.17
CA GLU A 83 21.09 -14.05 -0.94
C GLU A 83 20.53 -13.65 -2.31
N LEU A 84 19.29 -13.14 -2.35
CA LEU A 84 18.69 -12.67 -3.59
C LEU A 84 19.45 -11.48 -4.21
N SER A 85 19.57 -11.50 -5.54
CA SER A 85 20.04 -10.34 -6.29
C SER A 85 19.09 -9.16 -6.12
N PHE A 86 19.57 -7.94 -6.35
CA PHE A 86 18.76 -6.72 -6.22
C PHE A 86 17.45 -6.79 -7.03
N ILE A 87 17.50 -7.27 -8.27
CA ILE A 87 16.32 -7.38 -9.14
C ILE A 87 15.32 -8.37 -8.57
N LEU A 88 15.77 -9.51 -8.04
CA LEU A 88 14.89 -10.49 -7.41
C LEU A 88 14.27 -9.95 -6.12
N LYS A 89 15.03 -9.21 -5.30
CA LYS A 89 14.49 -8.50 -4.12
C LYS A 89 13.40 -7.50 -4.55
N LEU A 90 13.70 -6.69 -5.57
CA LEU A 90 12.78 -5.65 -6.06
C LEU A 90 11.47 -6.27 -6.55
N THR A 91 11.55 -7.29 -7.40
CA THR A 91 10.39 -8.02 -7.88
C THR A 91 9.65 -8.68 -6.73
N PHE A 92 10.34 -9.37 -5.81
CA PHE A 92 9.72 -10.02 -4.67
C PHE A 92 8.92 -9.04 -3.80
N PHE A 93 9.53 -7.94 -3.34
CA PHE A 93 8.86 -6.99 -2.45
C PHE A 93 7.76 -6.19 -3.16
N SER A 94 7.97 -5.80 -4.43
CA SER A 94 6.96 -5.11 -5.21
C SER A 94 5.75 -6.01 -5.44
N SER A 95 5.97 -7.25 -5.88
CA SER A 95 4.89 -8.21 -6.12
C SER A 95 4.21 -8.64 -4.82
N LEU A 96 4.95 -8.81 -3.72
CA LEU A 96 4.37 -9.12 -2.41
C LEU A 96 3.32 -8.09 -2.02
N VAL A 97 3.69 -6.80 -2.08
CA VAL A 97 2.77 -5.72 -1.75
C VAL A 97 1.65 -5.61 -2.79
N PHE A 98 1.97 -5.56 -4.06
CA PHE A 98 0.98 -5.38 -5.12
C PHE A 98 -0.03 -6.53 -5.18
N ILE A 99 0.38 -7.77 -4.99
CA ILE A 99 -0.54 -8.92 -5.08
C ILE A 99 -1.32 -9.05 -3.78
N TYR A 100 -0.64 -9.21 -2.65
CA TYR A 100 -1.31 -9.59 -1.39
C TYR A 100 -2.05 -8.45 -0.71
N THR A 101 -1.63 -7.19 -0.92
CA THR A 101 -2.33 -6.05 -0.33
C THR A 101 -3.37 -5.44 -1.25
N HIS A 102 -3.36 -5.79 -2.53
CA HIS A 102 -4.21 -5.18 -3.54
C HIS A 102 -5.04 -6.20 -4.32
N ILE A 103 -4.44 -6.83 -5.33
CA ILE A 103 -5.15 -7.63 -6.33
C ILE A 103 -5.86 -8.83 -5.71
N ALA A 104 -5.20 -9.52 -4.78
CA ALA A 104 -5.70 -10.70 -4.08
C ALA A 104 -6.23 -10.37 -2.67
N SER A 105 -6.51 -9.09 -2.38
CA SER A 105 -7.11 -8.69 -1.09
C SER A 105 -8.51 -9.27 -0.96
N THR A 106 -8.82 -9.83 0.21
CA THR A 106 -10.15 -10.39 0.51
C THR A 106 -11.23 -9.34 0.71
N SER A 107 -10.86 -8.07 0.93
CA SER A 107 -11.83 -6.98 1.05
C SER A 107 -12.22 -6.52 -0.36
N PRO A 108 -13.48 -6.68 -0.79
CA PRO A 108 -13.89 -6.25 -2.13
C PRO A 108 -13.64 -4.75 -2.33
N PHE A 109 -12.97 -4.39 -3.41
CA PHE A 109 -12.73 -3.01 -3.80
C PHE A 109 -12.72 -2.87 -5.32
N ILE A 110 -13.00 -1.68 -5.84
CA ILE A 110 -13.33 -1.43 -7.26
C ILE A 110 -12.25 -1.95 -8.23
N ASP A 111 -11.02 -2.09 -7.75
CA ASP A 111 -9.88 -2.47 -8.56
C ASP A 111 -9.13 -3.73 -8.10
N ASN A 112 -9.80 -4.62 -7.37
CA ASN A 112 -9.30 -5.95 -7.09
C ASN A 112 -10.23 -7.07 -7.58
N ILE A 113 -9.77 -8.31 -7.45
CA ILE A 113 -10.50 -9.50 -7.94
C ILE A 113 -11.86 -9.64 -7.24
N GLU A 114 -11.87 -9.48 -5.91
CA GLU A 114 -13.10 -9.58 -5.11
C GLU A 114 -14.14 -8.52 -5.52
N GLY A 115 -13.75 -7.27 -5.73
CA GLY A 115 -14.68 -6.24 -6.19
C GLY A 115 -15.20 -6.51 -7.60
N PHE A 116 -14.38 -7.05 -8.50
CA PHE A 116 -14.84 -7.47 -9.83
C PHE A 116 -15.92 -8.55 -9.76
N VAL A 117 -15.84 -9.46 -8.78
CA VAL A 117 -16.81 -10.54 -8.58
C VAL A 117 -18.09 -10.03 -7.90
N TYR A 118 -17.97 -9.22 -6.85
CA TYR A 118 -19.09 -8.90 -5.96
C TYR A 118 -19.77 -7.55 -6.21
N PHE A 119 -19.10 -6.58 -6.83
CA PHE A 119 -19.71 -5.26 -7.05
C PHE A 119 -20.62 -5.24 -8.28
N LYS A 120 -21.72 -4.49 -8.18
CA LYS A 120 -22.55 -4.18 -9.35
C LYS A 120 -21.74 -3.36 -10.36
N LYS A 121 -22.06 -3.52 -11.66
CA LYS A 121 -21.36 -2.85 -12.77
C LYS A 121 -21.30 -1.32 -12.63
N GLU A 122 -22.31 -0.70 -12.03
CA GLU A 122 -22.34 0.76 -11.79
C GLU A 122 -21.21 1.25 -10.87
N TYR A 123 -20.67 0.37 -10.02
CA TYR A 123 -19.52 0.68 -9.16
C TYR A 123 -18.17 0.40 -9.82
N LEU A 124 -18.13 -0.42 -10.88
CA LEU A 124 -16.91 -0.83 -11.61
C LEU A 124 -16.51 0.17 -12.70
N ILE A 125 -16.25 1.40 -12.30
CA ILE A 125 -15.92 2.48 -13.24
C ILE A 125 -14.43 2.43 -13.60
N LYS A 126 -14.13 2.19 -14.88
CA LYS A 126 -12.76 2.06 -15.43
C LYS A 126 -11.83 3.23 -15.06
N LYS A 127 -12.38 4.45 -14.97
CA LYS A 127 -11.61 5.65 -14.57
C LYS A 127 -11.05 5.50 -13.15
N PHE A 128 -11.86 5.01 -12.20
CA PHE A 128 -11.43 4.83 -10.80
C PHE A 128 -10.51 3.64 -10.66
N PHE A 129 -10.79 2.55 -11.40
CA PHE A 129 -9.87 1.41 -11.52
C PHE A 129 -8.44 1.85 -11.85
N LEU A 130 -8.26 2.62 -12.92
CA LEU A 130 -6.92 3.05 -13.35
C LEU A 130 -6.22 3.96 -12.33
N LYS A 131 -6.97 4.79 -11.60
CA LYS A 131 -6.40 5.68 -10.59
C LYS A 131 -5.88 4.92 -9.37
N PHE A 132 -6.65 3.98 -8.85
CA PHE A 132 -6.22 3.14 -7.73
C PHE A 132 -5.08 2.19 -8.14
N GLN A 133 -5.13 1.63 -9.36
CA GLN A 133 -4.02 0.82 -9.89
C GLN A 133 -2.72 1.61 -9.97
N LEU A 134 -2.76 2.86 -10.45
CA LEU A 134 -1.57 3.71 -10.51
C LEU A 134 -0.99 3.96 -9.12
N GLU A 135 -1.83 4.28 -8.13
CA GLU A 135 -1.40 4.46 -6.74
C GLU A 135 -0.69 3.22 -6.21
N MET A 136 -1.26 2.03 -6.44
CA MET A 136 -0.71 0.77 -5.95
C MET A 136 0.56 0.32 -6.69
N ILE A 137 0.70 0.63 -7.97
CA ILE A 137 1.94 0.43 -8.73
C ILE A 137 3.05 1.33 -8.17
N ILE A 138 2.78 2.62 -7.94
CA ILE A 138 3.76 3.55 -7.39
C ILE A 138 4.18 3.10 -5.98
N TYR A 139 3.21 2.77 -5.13
CA TYR A 139 3.45 2.28 -3.77
C TYR A 139 4.31 1.02 -3.77
N SER A 140 3.93 0.00 -4.54
CA SER A 140 4.63 -1.28 -4.57
C SER A 140 6.07 -1.17 -5.10
N ILE A 141 6.29 -0.42 -6.18
CA ILE A 141 7.63 -0.20 -6.75
C ILE A 141 8.51 0.57 -5.76
N LEU A 142 7.99 1.65 -5.19
CA LEU A 142 8.75 2.47 -4.22
C LEU A 142 9.12 1.65 -2.99
N PHE A 143 8.17 0.87 -2.47
CA PHE A 143 8.42 -0.06 -1.37
C PHE A 143 9.50 -1.09 -1.73
N GLY A 144 9.39 -1.72 -2.90
CA GLY A 144 10.35 -2.70 -3.37
C GLY A 144 11.76 -2.13 -3.52
N ILE A 145 11.92 -0.91 -4.04
CA ILE A 145 13.21 -0.23 -4.13
C ILE A 145 13.80 0.00 -2.73
N LEU A 146 13.02 0.58 -1.81
CA LEU A 146 13.48 0.87 -0.44
C LEU A 146 13.92 -0.40 0.29
N MET A 147 13.15 -1.49 0.18
CA MET A 147 13.49 -2.77 0.79
C MET A 147 14.72 -3.41 0.17
N SER A 148 14.84 -3.36 -1.16
CA SER A 148 15.95 -3.99 -1.89
C SER A 148 17.29 -3.30 -1.60
N LEU A 149 17.27 -1.97 -1.50
CA LEU A 149 18.41 -1.19 -1.05
C LEU A 149 18.70 -1.46 0.43
N GLY A 150 17.71 -1.30 1.31
CA GLY A 150 17.89 -1.38 2.75
C GLY A 150 18.39 -2.74 3.25
N ILE A 151 17.87 -3.84 2.69
CA ILE A 151 18.31 -5.19 3.07
C ILE A 151 19.78 -5.41 2.69
N SER A 152 20.22 -4.89 1.54
CA SER A 152 21.59 -5.04 1.05
C SER A 152 22.63 -4.32 1.91
N PHE A 153 22.21 -3.40 2.79
CA PHE A 153 23.07 -2.75 3.79
C PHE A 153 23.01 -3.43 5.17
N MET A 154 22.08 -4.37 5.38
CA MET A 154 21.78 -4.94 6.69
C MET A 154 22.19 -6.41 6.86
N LEU A 155 22.21 -7.16 5.76
CA LEU A 155 22.66 -8.54 5.64
C LEU A 155 23.98 -8.58 4.87
#